data_AF-A0A194WSP6-F1
#
_entry.id   AF-A0A194WSP6-F1
#
_cell.length_a   1.000
_cell.length_b   1.000
_cell.length_c   1.000
_cell.angle_alpha   90.00
_cell.angle_beta   90.00
_cell.angle_gamma   90.00
#
_symmetry.space_group_name_H-M   'P 1'
#
loop_
_entity.id
_entity.type
_entity.pdbx_description
1 polymer ?
#
loop_
_entity_poly.entity_id
_entity_poly.type
_entity_poly.pdbx_seq_one_letter_code
_entity_poly.pdbx_strand_id
1 'polypeptide(L)'
;MFAGISQIGAVHDATRKILPPTPVRFPKCVPKTEDKFPPTRDAGSLVSLLQTVHRPADIKPLHFEALKIHVIPDASPEELIPDASFLPPSKDWDVVPQEELPEANEQTRKPLNNGNLSPGIQTYRERQKELLIDNTAAFRTIRRIPAPVGETAARLGNAYEFYKNLEFFSGYWHDTSIPPKPEPSSEETTSEEEKKDATPPHLQTHIRTGTGLQLPPDYRQNLLTAFVKLVAYDFGCNVSFPRTEPRLHLTPKKPSDPPSYFNSSVTFVYRTPKERAMARAGVVEGPVAALSARASTVFITKAEEWLDLAREVVAVLLTAQQRSREKKTEKRFGEGKWWTTTPRWGGGAGGPIGREGDKIDELAGPEKLPAAELGDVPPPPGTRVASEVKRQIGGINGPSPNKRSKKVKEGGNMQIYDNYRKMNPPGPTWDRKAKYMSIGKVEGVGYDDVFLVSALNHHICVVRARIPESLLEVLDGGEEKEWERVSMWRSKWFDMYLGKERVEAMELVWGMMAWLMRKIEGLKGPVEDEDDGDDGKAEKMDLS
;
A
#
# COMPACT_ATOMS: atom_id res chain seq x y z
N MET A 1 35.65 14.85 -32.11
CA MET A 1 34.74 14.43 -33.19
C MET A 1 34.34 12.99 -32.95
N PHE A 2 33.09 12.76 -32.54
CA PHE A 2 32.24 11.60 -32.90
C PHE A 2 30.89 11.88 -32.24
N ALA A 3 29.93 12.31 -33.05
CA ALA A 3 28.56 12.64 -32.67
C ALA A 3 27.77 11.35 -32.44
N GLY A 4 27.10 11.26 -31.29
CA GLY A 4 26.18 10.18 -30.95
C GLY A 4 24.84 10.39 -31.66
N ILE A 5 24.48 9.41 -32.47
CA ILE A 5 23.37 9.34 -33.41
C ILE A 5 22.01 9.54 -32.71
N SER A 6 21.37 10.68 -33.00
CA SER A 6 19.92 10.84 -32.92
C SER A 6 19.30 10.12 -34.11
N GLN A 7 18.72 8.94 -33.89
CA GLN A 7 17.78 8.33 -34.85
C GLN A 7 16.37 8.48 -34.29
N ILE A 8 15.80 9.67 -34.46
CA ILE A 8 14.35 9.81 -34.61
C ILE A 8 14.09 9.39 -36.05
N GLY A 9 13.76 8.11 -36.25
CA GLY A 9 13.20 7.66 -37.51
C GLY A 9 11.92 8.44 -37.75
N ALA A 10 11.91 9.24 -38.82
CA ALA A 10 10.70 9.84 -39.35
C ALA A 10 9.80 8.70 -39.85
N VAL A 11 8.91 8.22 -38.96
CA VAL A 11 7.81 7.37 -39.37
C VAL A 11 6.76 8.30 -39.95
N HIS A 12 6.67 8.36 -41.28
CA HIS A 12 5.41 8.71 -41.93
C HIS A 12 4.43 7.58 -41.60
N ASP A 13 3.54 7.80 -40.63
CA ASP A 13 2.47 6.87 -40.31
C ASP A 13 1.17 7.63 -40.10
N ALA A 14 0.07 7.04 -40.58
CA ALA A 14 -1.28 7.60 -40.52
C ALA A 14 -1.54 8.27 -39.17
N THR A 15 -2.08 9.51 -39.18
CA THR A 15 -2.43 10.28 -37.98
C THR A 15 -3.10 9.36 -36.97
N ARG A 16 -2.35 8.96 -35.93
CA ARG A 16 -2.84 8.02 -34.92
C ARG A 16 -4.01 8.71 -34.24
N LYS A 17 -5.24 8.39 -34.68
CA LYS A 17 -6.45 9.07 -34.23
C LYS A 17 -6.55 8.88 -32.73
N ILE A 18 -6.28 9.93 -31.98
CA ILE A 18 -6.37 9.90 -30.52
C ILE A 18 -7.84 9.63 -30.20
N LEU A 19 -8.10 8.47 -29.59
CA LEU A 19 -9.44 8.08 -29.15
C LEU A 19 -10.00 9.12 -28.18
N PRO A 20 -11.34 9.27 -28.05
CA PRO A 20 -11.92 10.26 -27.14
C PRO A 20 -11.40 10.09 -25.71
N PRO A 21 -11.40 11.17 -24.91
CA PRO A 21 -11.01 11.12 -23.51
C PRO A 21 -11.79 10.05 -22.75
N THR A 22 -11.12 9.33 -21.85
CA THR A 22 -11.84 8.42 -20.96
C THR A 22 -12.67 9.24 -19.99
N PRO A 23 -13.99 8.99 -19.87
CA PRO A 23 -14.81 9.71 -18.92
C PRO A 23 -14.42 9.34 -17.49
N VAL A 24 -14.33 10.33 -16.61
CA VAL A 24 -14.14 10.10 -15.17
C VAL A 24 -15.52 9.84 -14.56
N ARG A 25 -15.76 8.61 -14.11
CA ARG A 25 -16.96 8.24 -13.35
C ARG A 25 -16.54 7.46 -12.12
N PHE A 26 -17.04 7.86 -10.95
CA PHE A 26 -16.78 7.19 -9.68
C PHE A 26 -17.87 6.16 -9.34
N PRO A 27 -17.53 5.12 -8.56
CA PRO A 27 -18.49 4.11 -8.10
C PRO A 27 -19.51 4.75 -7.14
N LYS A 28 -20.79 4.43 -7.33
CA LYS A 28 -21.91 4.97 -6.53
C LYS A 28 -22.52 3.94 -5.57
N CYS A 29 -21.87 2.78 -5.40
CA CYS A 29 -22.35 1.77 -4.47
C CYS A 29 -22.16 2.23 -3.03
N VAL A 30 -23.27 2.47 -2.35
CA VAL A 30 -23.32 2.91 -0.95
C VAL A 30 -24.35 2.05 -0.20
N PRO A 31 -24.01 0.80 0.18
CA PRO A 31 -24.88 -0.03 0.99
C PRO A 31 -25.17 0.66 2.31
N LYS A 32 -26.46 0.66 2.69
CA LYS A 32 -26.93 1.20 3.95
C LYS A 32 -27.44 0.04 4.78
N THR A 33 -26.80 -0.15 5.91
CA THR A 33 -27.26 -1.10 6.92
C THR A 33 -27.87 -0.34 8.09
N GLU A 34 -29.06 -0.76 8.54
CA GLU A 34 -29.75 -0.19 9.71
C GLU A 34 -28.98 -0.46 11.02
N ASP A 35 -29.20 0.39 12.04
CA ASP A 35 -28.48 0.30 13.32
C ASP A 35 -28.94 -0.89 14.19
N LYS A 36 -30.16 -1.39 13.98
CA LYS A 36 -30.75 -2.49 14.76
C LYS A 36 -31.11 -3.63 13.84
N PHE A 37 -30.43 -4.76 14.00
CA PHE A 37 -30.83 -5.99 13.35
C PHE A 37 -31.71 -6.83 14.27
N PRO A 38 -32.78 -7.44 13.76
CA PRO A 38 -33.29 -8.66 14.39
C PRO A 38 -32.18 -9.72 14.32
N PRO A 39 -32.04 -10.60 15.34
CA PRO A 39 -31.09 -11.69 15.29
C PRO A 39 -31.29 -12.46 13.99
N THR A 40 -30.23 -12.59 13.19
CA THR A 40 -30.24 -13.24 11.88
C THR A 40 -30.84 -14.63 12.04
N ARG A 41 -32.12 -14.79 11.66
CA ARG A 41 -32.86 -16.00 12.02
C ARG A 41 -32.56 -17.20 11.13
N ASP A 42 -32.00 -17.04 9.93
CA ASP A 42 -31.79 -18.19 9.01
C ASP A 42 -30.65 -18.01 7.98
N ALA A 43 -29.75 -17.03 8.14
CA ALA A 43 -28.59 -16.95 7.26
C ALA A 43 -27.55 -17.96 7.75
N GLY A 44 -27.20 -18.95 6.91
CA GLY A 44 -26.10 -19.87 7.20
C GLY A 44 -24.77 -19.15 7.47
N SER A 45 -23.72 -19.91 7.81
CA SER A 45 -22.47 -19.31 8.29
C SER A 45 -21.93 -18.21 7.37
N LEU A 46 -21.52 -17.06 7.93
CA LEU A 46 -20.98 -15.93 7.16
C LEU A 46 -19.83 -16.39 6.27
N VAL A 47 -18.92 -17.19 6.82
CA VAL A 47 -17.77 -17.71 6.08
C VAL A 47 -18.24 -18.58 4.92
N SER A 48 -19.19 -19.48 5.14
CA SER A 48 -19.75 -20.32 4.08
C SER A 48 -20.41 -19.47 2.98
N LEU A 49 -21.09 -18.39 3.34
CA LEU A 49 -21.68 -17.46 2.36
C LEU A 49 -20.61 -16.77 1.51
N LEU A 50 -19.58 -16.22 2.14
CA LEU A 50 -18.47 -15.57 1.43
C LEU A 50 -17.71 -16.56 0.55
N GLN A 51 -17.60 -17.82 0.97
CA GLN A 51 -16.97 -18.90 0.19
C GLN A 51 -17.71 -19.25 -1.10
N THR A 52 -18.97 -18.84 -1.27
CA THR A 52 -19.70 -19.01 -2.54
C THR A 52 -19.23 -18.08 -3.66
N VAL A 53 -18.44 -17.05 -3.33
CA VAL A 53 -17.92 -16.09 -4.31
C VAL A 53 -16.67 -16.67 -4.98
N HIS A 54 -16.84 -17.24 -6.18
CA HIS A 54 -15.74 -17.79 -6.97
C HIS A 54 -15.28 -16.86 -8.09
N ARG A 55 -16.18 -15.99 -8.58
CA ARG A 55 -15.95 -15.06 -9.68
C ARG A 55 -16.55 -13.69 -9.35
N PRO A 56 -16.08 -12.61 -9.99
CA PRO A 56 -16.63 -11.26 -9.78
C PRO A 56 -18.15 -11.15 -9.95
N ALA A 57 -18.74 -11.94 -10.84
CA ALA A 57 -20.18 -11.94 -11.10
C ALA A 57 -21.03 -12.54 -9.96
N ASP A 58 -20.40 -13.29 -9.04
CA ASP A 58 -21.09 -13.90 -7.90
C ASP A 58 -21.37 -12.88 -6.79
N ILE A 59 -20.70 -11.73 -6.82
CA ILE A 59 -20.85 -10.65 -5.83
C ILE A 59 -22.24 -10.03 -5.97
N LYS A 60 -22.99 -10.14 -4.87
CA LYS A 60 -24.39 -9.69 -4.73
C LYS A 60 -24.56 -8.84 -3.45
N PRO A 61 -25.60 -7.98 -3.37
CA PRO A 61 -25.91 -7.16 -2.19
C PRO A 61 -25.91 -7.94 -0.86
N LEU A 62 -26.42 -9.17 -0.87
CA LEU A 62 -26.47 -10.05 0.29
C LEU A 62 -25.12 -10.26 0.99
N HIS A 63 -23.99 -10.19 0.26
CA HIS A 63 -22.66 -10.35 0.89
C HIS A 63 -22.29 -9.13 1.72
N PHE A 64 -22.67 -7.93 1.27
CA PHE A 64 -22.46 -6.69 2.02
C PHE A 64 -23.42 -6.61 3.21
N GLU A 65 -24.66 -7.06 3.04
CA GLU A 65 -25.65 -7.17 4.12
C GLU A 65 -25.20 -8.14 5.21
N ALA A 66 -24.70 -9.32 4.82
CA ALA A 66 -24.17 -10.31 5.76
C ALA A 66 -22.95 -9.78 6.54
N LEU A 67 -22.09 -8.99 5.89
CA LEU A 67 -20.97 -8.31 6.54
C LEU A 67 -21.39 -7.06 7.34
N LYS A 68 -22.68 -6.67 7.31
CA LYS A 68 -23.22 -5.44 7.91
C LYS A 68 -22.47 -4.18 7.45
N ILE A 69 -22.14 -4.10 6.16
CA ILE A 69 -21.40 -2.96 5.57
C ILE A 69 -22.29 -1.73 5.45
N HIS A 70 -21.87 -0.63 6.06
CA HIS A 70 -22.52 0.68 5.95
C HIS A 70 -21.52 1.73 5.44
N VAL A 71 -21.75 2.25 4.24
CA VAL A 71 -20.88 3.24 3.62
C VAL A 71 -21.46 4.65 3.81
N ILE A 72 -20.63 5.57 4.31
CA ILE A 72 -20.91 7.00 4.45
C ILE A 72 -20.04 7.71 3.41
N PRO A 73 -20.64 8.13 2.27
CA PRO A 73 -19.92 8.81 1.20
C PRO A 73 -19.67 10.28 1.56
N ASP A 74 -18.64 10.87 0.94
CA ASP A 74 -18.32 12.31 1.04
C ASP A 74 -18.22 12.82 2.49
N ALA A 75 -17.72 11.97 3.40
CA ALA A 75 -17.50 12.30 4.80
C ALA A 75 -16.49 13.45 4.93
N SER A 76 -16.78 14.37 5.83
CA SER A 76 -15.89 15.48 6.18
C SER A 76 -14.59 14.97 6.85
N PRO A 77 -13.49 15.74 6.80
CA PRO A 77 -12.26 15.38 7.52
C PRO A 77 -12.50 15.08 9.01
N GLU A 78 -13.39 15.85 9.65
CA GLU A 78 -13.73 15.72 11.07
C GLU A 78 -14.49 14.44 11.40
N GLU A 79 -15.29 13.94 10.46
CA GLU A 79 -15.98 12.65 10.61
C GLU A 79 -15.05 11.47 10.33
N LEU A 80 -14.08 11.66 9.43
CA LEU A 80 -13.18 10.61 8.94
C LEU A 80 -12.05 10.32 9.90
N ILE A 81 -11.47 11.33 10.55
CA ILE A 81 -10.49 11.13 11.62
C ILE A 81 -11.22 10.90 12.95
N PRO A 82 -10.91 9.83 13.73
CA PRO A 82 -11.65 9.54 14.96
C PRO A 82 -11.63 10.67 16.00
N ASP A 83 -10.54 11.43 16.03
CA ASP A 83 -10.40 12.64 16.83
C ASP A 83 -9.89 13.77 15.93
N ALA A 84 -10.76 14.75 15.68
CA ALA A 84 -10.49 15.88 14.79
C ALA A 84 -9.32 16.76 15.27
N SER A 85 -8.91 16.70 16.55
CA SER A 85 -7.75 17.44 17.07
C SER A 85 -6.40 16.97 16.48
N PHE A 86 -6.40 15.83 15.77
CA PHE A 86 -5.25 15.34 15.02
C PHE A 86 -5.18 15.87 13.59
N LEU A 87 -6.23 16.53 13.08
CA LEU A 87 -6.14 17.29 11.84
C LEU A 87 -5.20 18.49 12.03
N PRO A 88 -4.40 18.86 11.02
CA PRO A 88 -3.58 20.06 11.10
C PRO A 88 -4.49 21.31 11.13
N PRO A 89 -4.26 22.27 12.05
CA PRO A 89 -4.99 23.54 12.06
C PRO A 89 -4.46 24.46 10.95
N SER A 90 -4.74 24.11 9.69
CA SER A 90 -4.09 24.69 8.51
C SER A 90 -4.24 26.20 8.41
N LYS A 91 -5.42 26.73 8.76
CA LYS A 91 -5.68 28.18 8.78
C LYS A 91 -4.76 28.93 9.75
N ASP A 92 -4.57 28.37 10.95
CA ASP A 92 -3.71 28.98 11.97
C ASP A 92 -2.24 28.84 11.58
N TRP A 93 -1.89 27.75 10.90
CA TRP A 93 -0.54 27.49 10.43
C TRP A 93 -0.14 28.38 9.23
N ASP A 94 -1.07 28.67 8.33
CA ASP A 94 -0.82 29.47 7.13
C ASP A 94 -0.48 30.94 7.44
N VAL A 95 -1.01 31.47 8.55
CA VAL A 95 -0.81 32.87 8.97
C VAL A 95 0.48 33.12 9.77
N VAL A 96 1.19 32.07 10.20
CA VAL A 96 2.43 32.22 10.97
C VAL A 96 3.51 32.90 10.12
N PRO A 97 4.15 33.99 10.59
CA PRO A 97 5.24 34.65 9.88
C PRO A 97 6.45 33.74 9.64
N GLN A 98 7.20 33.99 8.57
CA GLN A 98 8.37 33.17 8.21
C GLN A 98 9.48 33.19 9.28
N GLU A 99 9.60 34.30 10.03
CA GLU A 99 10.61 34.51 11.07
C GLU A 99 10.32 33.68 12.33
N GLU A 100 9.04 33.49 12.67
CA GLU A 100 8.57 32.73 13.84
C GLU A 100 8.43 31.23 13.56
N LEU A 101 8.52 30.84 12.28
CA LEU A 101 8.28 29.47 11.83
C LEU A 101 9.17 28.41 12.51
N PRO A 102 10.47 28.64 12.78
CA PRO A 102 11.31 27.65 13.47
C PRO A 102 10.86 27.38 14.91
N GLU A 103 10.47 28.42 15.64
CA GLU A 103 10.00 28.28 17.02
C GLU A 103 8.62 27.62 17.08
N ALA A 104 7.68 28.07 16.24
CA ALA A 104 6.37 27.46 16.08
C ALA A 104 6.48 25.98 15.63
N ASN A 105 7.51 25.64 14.86
CA ASN A 105 7.79 24.26 14.47
C ASN A 105 8.12 23.38 15.66
N GLU A 106 8.99 23.79 16.57
CA GLU A 106 9.26 22.96 17.75
C GLU A 106 8.02 22.85 18.67
N GLN A 107 7.21 23.90 18.78
CA GLN A 107 5.99 23.90 19.61
C GLN A 107 4.87 23.00 19.05
N THR A 108 4.77 22.86 17.73
CA THR A 108 3.70 22.10 17.08
C THR A 108 3.96 20.60 16.99
N ARG A 109 5.20 20.17 17.25
CA ARG A 109 5.59 18.75 17.20
C ARG A 109 5.05 17.98 18.40
N LYS A 110 4.45 16.82 18.13
CA LYS A 110 3.85 15.94 19.14
C LYS A 110 4.63 14.63 19.27
N PRO A 111 4.75 14.04 20.46
CA PRO A 111 5.35 12.72 20.62
C PRO A 111 4.60 11.62 19.85
N LEU A 112 5.34 10.77 19.15
CA LEU A 112 4.82 9.62 18.43
C LEU A 112 5.03 8.32 19.22
N ASN A 113 4.31 7.26 18.86
CA ASN A 113 4.44 5.92 19.45
C ASN A 113 5.79 5.22 19.15
N ASN A 114 6.62 5.79 18.29
CA ASN A 114 7.99 5.32 18.07
C ASN A 114 9.04 6.05 18.94
N GLY A 115 8.64 7.01 19.77
CA GLY A 115 9.55 7.82 20.60
C GLY A 115 10.16 9.00 19.86
N ASN A 116 9.94 9.14 18.55
CA ASN A 116 10.28 10.36 17.82
C ASN A 116 9.19 11.42 18.00
N LEU A 117 9.48 12.64 17.59
CA LEU A 117 8.50 13.70 17.44
C LEU A 117 7.88 13.67 16.04
N SER A 118 6.62 14.08 15.94
CA SER A 118 5.92 14.29 14.68
C SER A 118 6.60 15.36 13.83
N PRO A 119 6.28 15.47 12.54
CA PRO A 119 6.55 16.70 11.80
C PRO A 119 5.76 17.87 12.42
N GLY A 120 6.33 19.07 12.31
CA GLY A 120 5.72 20.32 12.76
C GLY A 120 5.23 21.19 11.60
N ILE A 121 4.78 22.40 11.93
CA ILE A 121 4.24 23.39 10.98
C ILE A 121 5.18 23.71 9.81
N GLN A 122 6.49 23.74 10.01
CA GLN A 122 7.43 24.06 8.94
C GLN A 122 7.39 22.99 7.85
N THR A 123 7.51 21.72 8.24
CA THR A 123 7.41 20.60 7.32
C THR A 123 6.07 20.61 6.59
N TYR A 124 4.98 20.86 7.32
CA TYR A 124 3.64 20.95 6.72
C TYR A 124 3.57 22.01 5.61
N ARG A 125 4.01 23.25 5.89
CA ARG A 125 3.98 24.35 4.92
C ARG A 125 4.91 24.11 3.74
N GLU A 126 6.05 23.45 3.95
CA GLU A 126 6.94 23.03 2.87
C GLU A 126 6.22 22.06 1.92
N ARG A 127 5.55 21.02 2.44
CA ARG A 127 4.77 20.07 1.62
C ARG A 127 3.61 20.74 0.90
N GLN A 128 2.87 21.61 1.59
CA GLN A 128 1.78 22.39 1.01
C GLN A 128 2.27 23.25 -0.16
N LYS A 129 3.37 24.00 0.04
CA LYS A 129 3.98 24.83 -1.02
C LYS A 129 4.45 24.00 -2.20
N GLU A 130 5.08 22.86 -1.95
CA GLU A 130 5.52 21.95 -3.01
C GLU A 130 4.35 21.38 -3.83
N LEU A 131 3.23 20.99 -3.19
CA LEU A 131 2.05 20.44 -3.87
C LEU A 131 1.22 21.49 -4.63
N LEU A 132 1.35 22.76 -4.26
CA LEU A 132 0.72 23.90 -4.93
C LEU A 132 1.48 24.37 -6.19
N ILE A 133 2.63 23.79 -6.51
CA ILE A 133 3.36 24.11 -7.73
C ILE A 133 2.49 23.77 -8.95
N ASP A 134 2.40 24.72 -9.88
CA ASP A 134 1.69 24.57 -11.15
C ASP A 134 2.18 23.35 -11.96
N ASN A 135 1.26 22.65 -12.61
CA ASN A 135 1.56 21.40 -13.33
C ASN A 135 2.49 21.64 -14.52
N THR A 136 2.29 22.75 -15.24
CA THR A 136 3.12 23.12 -16.38
C THR A 136 4.56 23.37 -15.92
N ALA A 137 4.72 24.18 -14.87
CA ALA A 137 6.03 24.47 -14.29
C ALA A 137 6.72 23.21 -13.76
N ALA A 138 5.98 22.35 -13.08
CA ALA A 138 6.52 21.10 -12.54
C ALA A 138 6.92 20.12 -13.64
N PHE A 139 6.09 19.92 -14.66
CA PHE A 139 6.38 18.95 -15.72
C PHE A 139 7.52 19.43 -16.62
N ARG A 140 7.72 20.76 -16.78
CA ARG A 140 8.95 21.29 -17.38
C ARG A 140 10.18 20.84 -16.61
N THR A 141 10.17 20.96 -15.28
CA THR A 141 11.28 20.48 -14.44
C THR A 141 11.51 18.98 -14.60
N ILE A 142 10.45 18.16 -14.59
CA ILE A 142 10.54 16.70 -14.79
C ILE A 142 11.14 16.35 -16.15
N ARG A 143 10.67 17.01 -17.22
CA ARG A 143 11.14 16.80 -18.59
C ARG A 143 12.45 17.51 -18.92
N ARG A 144 13.01 18.25 -17.97
CA ARG A 144 14.22 19.09 -18.14
C ARG A 144 14.08 20.11 -19.27
N ILE A 145 12.89 20.65 -19.44
CA ILE A 145 12.59 21.75 -20.36
C ILE A 145 12.92 23.06 -19.63
N PRO A 146 13.66 24.01 -20.25
CA PRO A 146 13.94 25.30 -19.65
C PRO A 146 12.66 26.05 -19.26
N ALA A 147 12.73 26.80 -18.16
CA ALA A 147 11.66 27.70 -17.76
C ALA A 147 11.47 28.82 -18.81
N PRO A 148 10.26 29.39 -18.92
CA PRO A 148 10.02 30.58 -19.75
C PRO A 148 10.99 31.73 -19.42
N VAL A 149 11.25 32.59 -20.39
CA VAL A 149 12.17 33.72 -20.22
C VAL A 149 11.67 34.62 -19.10
N GLY A 150 12.51 34.84 -18.08
CA GLY A 150 12.17 35.64 -16.89
C GLY A 150 11.68 34.83 -15.69
N GLU A 151 11.39 33.54 -15.86
CA GLU A 151 10.98 32.64 -14.77
C GLU A 151 12.13 31.70 -14.35
N THR A 152 12.14 31.31 -13.08
CA THR A 152 13.06 30.29 -12.56
C THR A 152 12.41 28.91 -12.62
N ALA A 153 13.19 27.87 -12.88
CA ALA A 153 12.71 26.49 -12.84
C ALA A 153 12.09 26.14 -11.48
N ALA A 154 10.94 25.47 -11.48
CA ALA A 154 10.23 25.09 -10.27
C ALA A 154 11.06 24.09 -9.43
N ARG A 155 11.21 24.39 -8.14
CA ARG A 155 11.88 23.51 -7.17
C ARG A 155 10.87 22.56 -6.56
N LEU A 156 10.87 21.31 -7.03
CA LEU A 156 9.88 20.31 -6.63
C LEU A 156 10.15 19.65 -5.27
N GLY A 157 11.38 19.76 -4.75
CA GLY A 157 11.74 19.25 -3.43
C GLY A 157 11.32 17.79 -3.21
N ASN A 158 10.54 17.54 -2.17
CA ASN A 158 10.07 16.22 -1.78
C ASN A 158 8.92 15.72 -2.68
N ALA A 159 8.14 16.64 -3.25
CA ALA A 159 7.09 16.32 -4.22
C ALA A 159 7.61 15.93 -5.62
N TYR A 160 8.93 15.91 -5.87
CA TYR A 160 9.49 15.53 -7.18
C TYR A 160 8.94 14.18 -7.70
N GLU A 161 8.93 13.14 -6.87
CA GLU A 161 8.44 11.82 -7.30
C GLU A 161 6.92 11.82 -7.54
N PHE A 162 6.16 12.64 -6.82
CA PHE A 162 4.73 12.82 -7.07
C PHE A 162 4.49 13.44 -8.45
N TYR A 163 5.13 14.58 -8.75
CA TYR A 163 4.98 15.25 -10.05
C TYR A 163 5.51 14.41 -11.21
N LYS A 164 6.59 13.65 -11.00
CA LYS A 164 7.09 12.68 -11.99
C LYS A 164 6.02 11.65 -12.35
N ASN A 165 5.32 11.09 -11.35
CA ASN A 165 4.26 10.12 -11.62
C ASN A 165 3.02 10.79 -12.23
N LEU A 166 2.66 11.99 -11.79
CA LEU A 166 1.52 12.74 -12.36
C LEU A 166 1.79 13.19 -13.81
N GLU A 167 3.03 13.52 -14.15
CA GLU A 167 3.42 13.87 -15.51
C GLU A 167 3.14 12.72 -16.48
N PHE A 168 3.42 11.47 -16.09
CA PHE A 168 3.05 10.29 -16.89
C PHE A 168 1.55 10.17 -17.12
N PHE A 169 0.73 10.55 -16.14
CA PHE A 169 -0.73 10.53 -16.29
C PHE A 169 -1.23 11.50 -17.37
N SER A 170 -0.51 12.59 -17.62
CA SER A 170 -0.90 13.59 -18.63
C SER A 170 -0.86 13.05 -20.06
N GLY A 171 -0.17 11.94 -20.28
CA GLY A 171 -0.22 11.19 -21.54
C GLY A 171 -1.56 10.45 -21.76
N TYR A 172 -2.35 10.22 -20.73
CA TYR A 172 -3.56 9.37 -20.78
C TYR A 172 -4.83 10.08 -20.33
N TRP A 173 -4.70 11.14 -19.54
CA TRP A 173 -5.78 11.97 -19.01
C TRP A 173 -5.53 13.43 -19.34
N HIS A 174 -6.59 14.19 -19.53
CA HIS A 174 -6.47 15.64 -19.60
C HIS A 174 -6.14 16.19 -18.22
N ASP A 175 -5.26 17.18 -18.19
CA ASP A 175 -5.01 17.97 -16.99
C ASP A 175 -6.24 18.83 -16.72
N THR A 176 -6.95 18.52 -15.65
CA THR A 176 -8.21 19.19 -15.25
C THR A 176 -7.98 20.57 -14.65
N SER A 177 -6.73 20.95 -14.34
CA SER A 177 -6.39 22.32 -13.95
C SER A 177 -6.43 23.30 -15.11
N ILE A 178 -6.39 22.80 -16.36
CA ILE A 178 -6.45 23.61 -17.57
C ILE A 178 -7.91 23.65 -18.06
N PRO A 179 -8.47 24.84 -18.33
CA PRO A 179 -9.84 24.95 -18.82
C PRO A 179 -10.01 24.20 -20.15
N PRO A 180 -11.15 23.52 -20.37
CA PRO A 180 -11.41 22.83 -21.63
C PRO A 180 -11.43 23.86 -22.77
N LYS A 181 -10.77 23.52 -23.88
CA LYS A 181 -10.84 24.33 -25.09
C LYS A 181 -12.30 24.35 -25.58
N PRO A 182 -12.90 25.51 -25.91
CA PRO A 182 -14.24 25.55 -26.45
C PRO A 182 -14.35 24.64 -27.68
N GLU A 183 -15.40 23.81 -27.74
CA GLU A 183 -15.67 23.01 -28.93
C GLU A 183 -15.97 23.97 -30.10
N PRO A 184 -15.43 23.72 -31.31
CA PRO A 184 -15.81 24.51 -32.46
C PRO A 184 -17.29 24.23 -32.75
N SER A 185 -18.15 25.19 -32.42
CA SER A 185 -19.52 25.22 -32.91
C SER A 185 -19.49 25.14 -34.44
N SER A 186 -20.36 24.31 -35.01
CA SER A 186 -20.49 24.06 -36.44
C SER A 186 -21.09 25.25 -37.21
N GLU A 187 -20.58 26.45 -36.99
CA GLU A 187 -20.88 27.64 -37.79
C GLU A 187 -19.54 28.27 -38.15
N GLU A 188 -19.13 28.06 -39.39
CA GLU A 188 -18.04 28.79 -40.02
C GLU A 188 -18.37 30.29 -40.00
N THR A 189 -17.86 31.00 -38.99
CA THR A 189 -17.62 32.43 -39.11
C THR A 189 -16.19 32.67 -38.66
N THR A 190 -15.31 32.78 -39.66
CA THR A 190 -13.94 33.27 -39.52
C THR A 190 -13.91 34.57 -38.72
N SER A 191 -13.57 34.47 -37.43
CA SER A 191 -13.08 35.60 -36.65
C SER A 191 -11.61 35.33 -36.32
N GLU A 192 -10.73 36.23 -36.78
CA GLU A 192 -9.28 36.15 -36.57
C GLU A 192 -8.87 36.35 -35.10
N GLU A 193 -9.83 36.52 -34.19
CA GLU A 193 -9.61 36.74 -32.76
C GLU A 193 -9.40 35.43 -31.98
N GLU A 194 -9.89 34.27 -32.46
CA GLU A 194 -9.78 32.98 -31.75
C GLU A 194 -8.39 32.34 -31.78
N LYS A 195 -7.46 32.86 -32.60
CA LYS A 195 -6.06 32.37 -32.61
C LYS A 195 -5.22 32.89 -31.44
N LYS A 196 -5.71 33.82 -30.63
CA LYS A 196 -4.93 34.43 -29.53
C LYS A 196 -4.92 33.62 -28.22
N ASP A 197 -5.86 32.71 -28.00
CA ASP A 197 -5.96 31.91 -26.76
C ASP A 197 -5.48 30.46 -26.88
N ALA A 198 -4.96 30.06 -28.04
CA ALA A 198 -4.31 28.76 -28.16
C ALA A 198 -2.94 28.81 -27.46
N THR A 199 -2.84 28.16 -26.30
CA THR A 199 -1.57 28.00 -25.56
C THR A 199 -0.47 27.54 -26.53
N PRO A 200 0.59 28.35 -26.74
CA PRO A 200 1.64 28.03 -27.69
C PRO A 200 2.16 26.59 -27.53
N PRO A 201 2.56 25.88 -28.60
CA PRO A 201 3.03 24.50 -28.50
C PRO A 201 4.22 24.31 -27.54
N HIS A 202 5.10 25.32 -27.42
CA HIS A 202 6.21 25.32 -26.45
C HIS A 202 5.75 25.47 -25.00
N LEU A 203 4.50 25.91 -24.80
CA LEU A 203 3.83 25.94 -23.51
C LEU A 203 3.00 24.69 -23.21
N GLN A 204 2.70 23.86 -24.22
CA GLN A 204 1.97 22.59 -24.05
C GLN A 204 2.91 21.48 -23.58
N THR A 205 3.09 21.37 -22.26
CA THR A 205 3.78 20.22 -21.65
C THR A 205 2.93 18.96 -21.59
N HIS A 206 1.63 19.01 -21.93
CA HIS A 206 0.66 17.95 -21.69
C HIS A 206 -0.09 17.60 -22.98
N ILE A 207 0.40 16.63 -23.74
CA ILE A 207 -0.30 16.12 -24.93
C ILE A 207 -0.77 14.70 -24.63
N ARG A 208 -2.09 14.50 -24.64
CA ARG A 208 -2.68 13.17 -24.46
C ARG A 208 -2.36 12.31 -25.68
N THR A 209 -1.68 11.20 -25.44
CA THR A 209 -1.30 10.21 -26.46
C THR A 209 -2.13 8.93 -26.39
N GLY A 210 -2.82 8.70 -25.26
CA GLY A 210 -3.63 7.49 -25.04
C GLY A 210 -4.92 7.73 -24.27
N THR A 211 -5.58 6.63 -23.88
CA THR A 211 -6.78 6.61 -23.04
C THR A 211 -6.45 6.11 -21.64
N GLY A 212 -7.31 6.39 -20.67
CA GLY A 212 -7.15 5.90 -19.31
C GLY A 212 -7.02 4.38 -19.20
N LEU A 213 -7.66 3.62 -20.09
CA LEU A 213 -7.54 2.16 -20.16
C LEU A 213 -6.14 1.68 -20.56
N GLN A 214 -5.41 2.50 -21.33
CA GLN A 214 -4.06 2.18 -21.78
C GLN A 214 -2.98 2.52 -20.74
N LEU A 215 -3.32 3.29 -19.69
CA LEU A 215 -2.40 3.56 -18.60
C LEU A 215 -2.07 2.24 -17.87
N PRO A 216 -0.80 1.85 -17.72
CA PRO A 216 -0.46 0.62 -17.01
C PRO A 216 -0.80 0.68 -15.51
N PRO A 217 -1.18 -0.45 -14.87
CA PRO A 217 -1.57 -0.49 -13.46
C PRO A 217 -0.51 0.06 -12.49
N ASP A 218 0.76 -0.23 -12.73
CA ASP A 218 1.87 0.14 -11.83
C ASP A 218 2.00 1.67 -11.67
N TYR A 219 1.74 2.45 -12.71
CA TYR A 219 1.78 3.91 -12.61
C TYR A 219 0.73 4.46 -11.65
N ARG A 220 -0.45 3.82 -11.58
CA ARG A 220 -1.50 4.21 -10.63
C ARG A 220 -1.06 3.97 -9.20
N GLN A 221 -0.43 2.81 -8.96
CA GLN A 221 0.12 2.50 -7.66
C GLN A 221 1.29 3.44 -7.30
N ASN A 222 2.13 3.81 -8.27
CA ASN A 222 3.27 4.70 -8.04
C ASN A 222 2.83 6.13 -7.71
N LEU A 223 1.81 6.67 -8.38
CA LEU A 223 1.25 7.99 -8.06
C LEU A 223 0.72 8.02 -6.62
N LEU A 224 -0.12 7.04 -6.27
CA LEU A 224 -0.68 6.90 -4.92
C LEU A 224 0.43 6.73 -3.87
N THR A 225 1.44 5.89 -4.17
CA THR A 225 2.59 5.65 -3.30
C THR A 225 3.40 6.91 -3.09
N ALA A 226 3.71 7.65 -4.16
CA ALA A 226 4.49 8.89 -4.07
C ALA A 226 3.74 9.95 -3.23
N PHE A 227 2.43 10.09 -3.44
CA PHE A 227 1.60 11.03 -2.69
C PHE A 227 1.54 10.68 -1.19
N VAL A 228 1.22 9.43 -0.83
CA VAL A 228 1.13 9.05 0.59
C VAL A 228 2.50 9.04 1.26
N LYS A 229 3.56 8.60 0.55
CA LYS A 229 4.92 8.58 1.08
C LYS A 229 5.44 9.98 1.39
N LEU A 230 5.04 11.00 0.61
CA LEU A 230 5.38 12.40 0.84
C LEU A 230 5.06 12.86 2.27
N VAL A 231 3.97 12.34 2.85
CA VAL A 231 3.55 12.63 4.23
C VAL A 231 4.04 11.54 5.20
N ALA A 232 3.80 10.27 4.89
CA ALA A 232 4.08 9.17 5.82
C ALA A 232 5.57 9.07 6.20
N TYR A 233 6.48 9.48 5.31
CA TYR A 233 7.91 9.48 5.58
C TYR A 233 8.31 10.36 6.77
N ASP A 234 7.68 11.54 6.88
CA ASP A 234 7.96 12.48 7.96
C ASP A 234 7.47 11.97 9.33
N PHE A 235 6.55 11.00 9.36
CA PHE A 235 6.11 10.29 10.57
C PHE A 235 6.95 9.04 10.89
N GLY A 236 8.04 8.78 10.15
CA GLY A 236 8.88 7.58 10.33
C GLY A 236 8.30 6.31 9.71
N CYS A 237 7.35 6.46 8.79
CA CYS A 237 6.73 5.37 8.05
C CYS A 237 7.21 5.33 6.59
N ASN A 238 7.03 4.20 5.93
CA ASN A 238 7.31 4.06 4.51
C ASN A 238 6.24 3.19 3.87
N VAL A 239 5.93 3.46 2.61
CA VAL A 239 5.06 2.60 1.82
C VAL A 239 5.92 1.48 1.24
N SER A 240 5.50 0.23 1.45
CA SER A 240 6.20 -0.92 0.86
C SER A 240 5.23 -1.92 0.26
N PHE A 241 5.72 -2.58 -0.79
CA PHE A 241 5.01 -3.70 -1.40
C PHE A 241 5.12 -4.93 -0.50
N PRO A 242 4.02 -5.68 -0.31
CA PRO A 242 4.02 -6.86 0.53
C PRO A 242 4.88 -7.96 -0.13
N ARG A 243 5.74 -8.61 0.66
CA ARG A 243 6.63 -9.68 0.18
C ARG A 243 5.89 -11.01 0.01
N THR A 244 4.89 -11.23 0.86
CA THR A 244 3.92 -12.31 0.72
C THR A 244 2.65 -11.76 0.09
N GLU A 245 1.89 -12.62 -0.59
CA GLU A 245 0.63 -12.20 -1.20
C GLU A 245 -0.36 -11.79 -0.09
N PRO A 246 -0.94 -10.58 -0.12
CA PRO A 246 -1.99 -10.20 0.81
C PRO A 246 -3.24 -11.06 0.59
N ARG A 247 -3.67 -11.74 1.66
CA ARG A 247 -4.85 -12.61 1.66
C ARG A 247 -5.75 -12.27 2.84
N LEU A 248 -7.04 -12.09 2.56
CA LEU A 248 -8.09 -12.14 3.56
C LEU A 248 -8.48 -13.59 3.76
N HIS A 249 -8.05 -14.19 4.86
CA HIS A 249 -8.33 -15.60 5.16
C HIS A 249 -9.75 -15.78 5.67
N LEU A 250 -10.39 -16.85 5.21
CA LEU A 250 -11.71 -17.31 5.60
C LEU A 250 -11.58 -18.74 6.13
N THR A 251 -11.69 -18.89 7.44
CA THR A 251 -11.60 -20.18 8.12
C THR A 251 -13.01 -20.60 8.51
N PRO A 252 -13.58 -21.67 7.91
CA PRO A 252 -14.89 -22.15 8.30
C PRO A 252 -14.83 -22.77 9.70
N LYS A 253 -15.93 -22.62 10.46
CA LYS A 253 -16.05 -23.20 11.82
C LYS A 253 -15.93 -24.72 11.81
N LYS A 254 -16.49 -25.38 10.81
CA LYS A 254 -16.47 -26.84 10.69
C LYS A 254 -15.11 -27.29 10.13
N PRO A 255 -14.35 -28.14 10.85
CA PRO A 255 -13.04 -28.61 10.38
C PRO A 255 -13.08 -29.47 9.10
N SER A 256 -14.27 -29.94 8.69
CA SER A 256 -14.49 -30.66 7.44
C SER A 256 -14.37 -29.77 6.21
N ASP A 257 -14.62 -28.48 6.38
CA ASP A 257 -14.69 -27.53 5.27
C ASP A 257 -13.31 -26.87 5.12
N PRO A 258 -12.75 -26.80 3.91
CA PRO A 258 -11.42 -26.25 3.72
C PRO A 258 -11.41 -24.72 3.92
N PRO A 259 -10.34 -24.14 4.50
CA PRO A 259 -10.18 -22.70 4.51
C PRO A 259 -9.98 -22.16 3.10
N SER A 260 -10.38 -20.92 2.89
CA SER A 260 -10.19 -20.20 1.62
C SER A 260 -9.70 -18.79 1.88
N TYR A 261 -9.50 -18.01 0.82
CA TYR A 261 -9.10 -16.62 0.95
C TYR A 261 -9.50 -15.78 -0.26
N PHE A 262 -9.64 -14.47 -0.04
CA PHE A 262 -9.62 -13.48 -1.11
C PHE A 262 -8.23 -12.86 -1.22
N ASN A 263 -7.70 -12.78 -2.44
CA ASN A 263 -6.44 -12.08 -2.69
C ASN A 263 -6.66 -10.58 -2.90
N SER A 264 -5.64 -9.78 -2.61
CA SER A 264 -5.68 -8.35 -2.84
C SER A 264 -4.33 -7.81 -3.29
N SER A 265 -4.35 -6.80 -4.15
CA SER A 265 -3.16 -6.07 -4.61
C SER A 265 -2.85 -4.84 -3.75
N VAL A 266 -3.28 -4.86 -2.48
CA VAL A 266 -2.99 -3.78 -1.54
C VAL A 266 -1.50 -3.66 -1.27
N THR A 267 -1.06 -2.43 -1.11
CA THR A 267 0.24 -2.10 -0.51
C THR A 267 -0.02 -1.49 0.86
N PHE A 268 1.01 -1.42 1.70
CA PHE A 268 0.83 -0.99 3.08
C PHE A 268 1.81 0.12 3.44
N VAL A 269 1.35 1.00 4.32
CA VAL A 269 2.20 1.87 5.10
C VAL A 269 2.72 1.05 6.28
N TYR A 270 4.05 0.98 6.42
CA TYR A 270 4.69 0.38 7.58
C TYR A 270 5.50 1.41 8.33
N ARG A 271 5.58 1.26 9.64
CA ARG A 271 6.52 1.99 10.48
C ARG A 271 7.91 1.38 10.35
N THR A 272 8.91 2.24 10.27
CA THR A 272 10.31 1.80 10.30
C THR A 272 10.66 1.37 11.73
N PRO A 273 11.27 0.19 11.94
CA PRO A 273 11.69 -0.24 13.26
C PRO A 273 12.62 0.78 13.91
N LYS A 274 12.50 0.95 15.24
CA LYS A 274 13.41 1.83 16.00
C LYS A 274 14.86 1.35 15.90
N GLU A 275 15.05 0.03 15.98
CA GLU A 275 16.37 -0.57 15.94
C GLU A 275 16.94 -0.54 14.52
N ARG A 276 18.09 0.13 14.37
CA ARG A 276 18.76 0.29 13.06
C ARG A 276 19.15 -1.06 12.44
N ALA A 277 19.50 -2.06 13.24
CA ALA A 277 19.85 -3.38 12.73
C ALA A 277 18.65 -4.07 12.07
N MET A 278 17.47 -4.03 12.72
CA MET A 278 16.22 -4.54 12.15
C MET A 278 15.82 -3.83 10.86
N ALA A 279 15.92 -2.50 10.83
CA ALA A 279 15.63 -1.71 9.64
C ALA A 279 16.56 -2.08 8.46
N ARG A 280 17.87 -2.22 8.70
CA ARG A 280 18.84 -2.69 7.68
C ARG A 280 18.57 -4.13 7.24
N ALA A 281 18.06 -4.97 8.13
CA ALA A 281 17.66 -6.34 7.83
C ALA A 281 16.33 -6.44 7.05
N GLY A 282 15.72 -5.31 6.69
CA GLY A 282 14.49 -5.21 5.91
C GLY A 282 13.22 -5.49 6.71
N VAL A 283 13.29 -5.48 8.05
CA VAL A 283 12.13 -5.69 8.92
C VAL A 283 11.24 -4.44 8.90
N VAL A 284 9.93 -4.65 8.93
CA VAL A 284 8.91 -3.58 8.95
C VAL A 284 7.90 -3.83 10.07
N GLU A 285 7.31 -2.77 10.64
CA GLU A 285 6.30 -2.87 11.70
C GLU A 285 4.94 -2.34 11.21
N GLY A 286 3.85 -3.09 11.42
CA GLY A 286 2.51 -2.67 11.00
C GLY A 286 1.63 -3.82 10.52
N PRO A 287 0.71 -3.60 9.56
CA PRO A 287 0.52 -2.38 8.78
C PRO A 287 -0.13 -1.24 9.57
N VAL A 288 0.27 -0.01 9.25
CA VAL A 288 -0.32 1.24 9.77
C VAL A 288 -1.60 1.58 9.02
N ALA A 289 -1.55 1.56 7.69
CA ALA A 289 -2.67 1.78 6.77
C ALA A 289 -2.44 0.99 5.48
N ALA A 290 -3.48 0.86 4.64
CA ALA A 290 -3.38 0.24 3.32
C ALA A 290 -3.58 1.24 2.18
N LEU A 291 -3.04 0.91 1.02
CA LEU A 291 -3.18 1.65 -0.22
C LEU A 291 -3.71 0.69 -1.30
N SER A 292 -4.71 1.13 -2.07
CA SER A 292 -5.26 0.36 -3.19
C SER A 292 -5.50 1.23 -4.41
N ALA A 293 -4.66 1.07 -5.43
CA ALA A 293 -4.88 1.65 -6.74
C ALA A 293 -5.64 0.66 -7.64
N ARG A 294 -6.74 1.12 -8.24
CA ARG A 294 -7.57 0.29 -9.13
C ARG A 294 -7.21 0.49 -10.59
N ALA A 295 -7.21 -0.58 -11.37
CA ALA A 295 -7.05 -0.51 -12.82
C ALA A 295 -8.35 -0.15 -13.57
N SER A 296 -9.50 -0.28 -12.90
CA SER A 296 -10.80 0.12 -13.45
C SER A 296 -10.84 1.63 -13.70
N THR A 297 -11.37 2.03 -14.85
CA THR A 297 -11.46 3.44 -15.25
C THR A 297 -12.89 3.95 -15.39
N VAL A 298 -13.84 3.05 -15.63
CA VAL A 298 -15.27 3.36 -15.80
C VAL A 298 -16.10 2.32 -15.03
N PHE A 299 -17.20 2.76 -14.42
CA PHE A 299 -18.18 1.92 -13.72
C PHE A 299 -19.54 2.12 -14.38
N ILE A 300 -19.82 1.32 -15.39
CA ILE A 300 -21.04 1.43 -16.21
C ILE A 300 -22.17 0.63 -15.54
N THR A 301 -21.86 -0.57 -15.08
CA THR A 301 -22.82 -1.53 -14.54
C THR A 301 -22.80 -1.57 -13.01
N LYS A 302 -23.93 -1.94 -12.39
CA LYS A 302 -23.99 -2.15 -10.94
C LYS A 302 -23.01 -3.23 -10.46
N ALA A 303 -22.77 -4.27 -11.27
CA ALA A 303 -21.84 -5.34 -10.95
C ALA A 303 -20.39 -4.83 -10.84
N GLU A 304 -19.99 -3.88 -11.69
CA GLU A 304 -18.67 -3.23 -11.59
C GLU A 304 -18.55 -2.38 -10.31
N GLU A 305 -19.62 -1.65 -9.95
CA GLU A 305 -19.66 -0.89 -8.70
C GLU A 305 -19.62 -1.80 -7.46
N TRP A 306 -20.30 -2.96 -7.49
CA TRP A 306 -20.24 -3.96 -6.42
C TRP A 306 -18.85 -4.60 -6.32
N LEU A 307 -18.25 -5.00 -7.44
CA LEU A 307 -16.90 -5.53 -7.48
C LEU A 307 -15.89 -4.53 -6.91
N ASP A 308 -16.09 -3.25 -7.22
CA ASP A 308 -15.25 -2.20 -6.68
C ASP A 308 -15.39 -2.11 -5.15
N LEU A 309 -16.60 -1.96 -4.63
CA LEU A 309 -16.79 -1.93 -3.18
C LEU A 309 -16.24 -3.19 -2.50
N ALA A 310 -16.46 -4.38 -3.08
CA ALA A 310 -15.92 -5.62 -2.54
C ALA A 310 -14.39 -5.60 -2.43
N ARG A 311 -13.67 -5.01 -3.38
CA ARG A 311 -12.22 -4.85 -3.31
C ARG A 311 -11.78 -3.90 -2.19
N GLU A 312 -12.54 -2.82 -1.91
CA GLU A 312 -12.28 -1.97 -0.73
C GLU A 312 -12.55 -2.73 0.57
N VAL A 313 -13.67 -3.44 0.66
CA VAL A 313 -14.04 -4.25 1.83
C VAL A 313 -12.98 -5.31 2.11
N VAL A 314 -12.52 -6.02 1.08
CA VAL A 314 -11.40 -6.98 1.21
C VAL A 314 -10.14 -6.27 1.69
N ALA A 315 -9.81 -5.08 1.16
CA ALA A 315 -8.62 -4.34 1.57
C ALA A 315 -8.65 -3.93 3.06
N VAL A 316 -9.78 -3.42 3.56
CA VAL A 316 -9.89 -3.01 4.97
C VAL A 316 -9.94 -4.20 5.92
N LEU A 317 -10.71 -5.24 5.60
CA LEU A 317 -10.79 -6.46 6.41
C LEU A 317 -9.47 -7.20 6.46
N LEU A 318 -8.75 -7.26 5.34
CA LEU A 318 -7.42 -7.87 5.26
C LEU A 318 -6.42 -7.11 6.13
N THR A 319 -6.43 -5.78 6.06
CA THR A 319 -5.56 -4.93 6.88
C THR A 319 -5.86 -5.14 8.37
N ALA A 320 -7.14 -5.18 8.76
CA ALA A 320 -7.58 -5.50 10.11
C ALA A 320 -7.12 -6.89 10.55
N GLN A 321 -7.26 -7.90 9.68
CA GLN A 321 -6.79 -9.26 9.94
C GLN A 321 -5.27 -9.28 10.14
N GLN A 322 -4.47 -8.57 9.32
CA GLN A 322 -3.02 -8.47 9.51
C GLN A 322 -2.65 -7.81 10.84
N ARG A 323 -3.33 -6.72 11.22
CA ARG A 323 -3.13 -6.04 12.51
C ARG A 323 -3.49 -6.95 13.68
N SER A 324 -4.52 -7.78 13.54
CA SER A 324 -4.94 -8.77 14.55
C SER A 324 -3.97 -9.95 14.75
N ARG A 325 -2.92 -10.06 13.91
CA ARG A 325 -1.84 -11.05 14.06
C ARG A 325 -0.83 -10.64 15.13
N GLU A 326 -0.92 -9.43 15.66
CA GLU A 326 -0.09 -8.97 16.77
C GLU A 326 -0.09 -9.98 17.93
N LYS A 327 1.12 -10.33 18.40
CA LYS A 327 1.34 -11.34 19.47
C LYS A 327 0.80 -12.75 19.15
N LYS A 328 0.46 -13.05 17.89
CA LYS A 328 0.05 -14.38 17.44
C LYS A 328 1.15 -15.03 16.60
N THR A 329 1.05 -16.34 16.45
CA THR A 329 1.86 -17.15 15.53
C THR A 329 0.99 -17.68 14.40
N GLU A 330 1.56 -17.80 13.21
CA GLU A 330 0.85 -18.38 12.08
C GLU A 330 0.47 -19.84 12.38
N LYS A 331 -0.80 -20.18 12.22
CA LYS A 331 -1.29 -21.56 12.27
C LYS A 331 -1.51 -22.02 10.83
N ARG A 332 -0.70 -22.98 10.34
CA ARG A 332 -0.83 -23.44 8.95
C ARG A 332 -1.87 -24.55 8.84
N PHE A 333 -2.69 -24.48 7.80
CA PHE A 333 -3.66 -25.53 7.53
C PHE A 333 -2.96 -26.87 7.32
N GLY A 334 -3.41 -27.90 8.02
CA GLY A 334 -2.79 -29.22 7.93
C GLY A 334 -1.52 -29.40 8.74
N GLU A 335 -0.98 -28.37 9.39
CA GLU A 335 0.21 -28.50 10.24
C GLU A 335 -0.03 -29.52 11.37
N GLY A 336 0.91 -30.47 11.49
CA GLY A 336 0.81 -31.56 12.46
C GLY A 336 -0.27 -32.60 12.15
N LYS A 337 -0.98 -32.50 11.02
CA LYS A 337 -1.99 -33.50 10.63
C LYS A 337 -1.33 -34.68 9.94
N TRP A 338 -1.79 -35.89 10.25
CA TRP A 338 -1.26 -37.16 9.72
C TRP A 338 -1.11 -37.17 8.19
N TRP A 339 -2.05 -36.54 7.47
CA TRP A 339 -2.05 -36.49 6.01
C TRP A 339 -0.96 -35.56 5.41
N THR A 340 -0.29 -34.78 6.26
CA THR A 340 0.89 -33.97 5.94
C THR A 340 2.20 -34.45 6.57
N THR A 341 2.14 -35.21 7.66
CA THR A 341 3.32 -35.61 8.43
C THR A 341 3.74 -37.06 8.19
N THR A 342 2.82 -37.92 7.74
CA THR A 342 3.09 -39.35 7.54
C THR A 342 3.49 -39.63 6.09
N PRO A 343 4.69 -40.22 5.86
CA PRO A 343 5.10 -40.66 4.52
C PRO A 343 4.09 -41.66 3.95
N ARG A 344 3.68 -41.45 2.70
CA ARG A 344 2.77 -42.38 2.00
C ARG A 344 3.58 -43.51 1.35
N TRP A 345 2.95 -44.66 1.17
CA TRP A 345 3.58 -45.86 0.63
C TRP A 345 4.26 -45.56 -0.72
N GLY A 346 5.58 -45.74 -0.78
CA GLY A 346 6.40 -45.48 -1.98
C GLY A 346 6.84 -44.02 -2.24
N GLY A 347 6.68 -43.08 -1.29
CA GLY A 347 7.14 -41.69 -1.43
C GLY A 347 8.13 -41.25 -0.34
N GLY A 348 9.22 -40.56 -0.71
CA GLY A 348 10.24 -40.03 0.22
C GLY A 348 9.79 -38.84 1.08
N ALA A 349 10.66 -38.37 1.98
CA ALA A 349 10.43 -37.18 2.82
C ALA A 349 10.15 -35.93 1.95
N GLY A 350 9.05 -35.23 2.21
CA GLY A 350 8.35 -34.36 1.27
C GLY A 350 8.95 -32.95 1.01
N GLY A 351 8.27 -32.16 0.15
CA GLY A 351 8.50 -30.73 -0.11
C GLY A 351 7.17 -29.94 -0.27
N PRO A 352 7.18 -28.60 -0.16
CA PRO A 352 5.97 -27.74 -0.11
C PRO A 352 5.13 -27.70 -1.41
N ILE A 353 3.79 -27.56 -1.30
CA ILE A 353 2.84 -27.51 -2.43
C ILE A 353 2.40 -26.06 -2.76
N GLY A 354 2.26 -25.76 -4.05
CA GLY A 354 1.74 -24.49 -4.56
C GLY A 354 2.83 -23.48 -4.92
N ARG A 355 2.45 -22.25 -5.31
CA ARG A 355 3.39 -21.17 -5.68
C ARG A 355 4.40 -20.81 -4.58
N GLU A 356 4.10 -21.19 -3.34
CA GLU A 356 4.94 -20.96 -2.16
C GLU A 356 6.02 -22.02 -1.99
N GLY A 357 5.84 -23.21 -2.59
CA GLY A 357 6.85 -24.24 -2.57
C GLY A 357 8.11 -23.87 -3.34
N ASP A 358 7.97 -23.07 -4.40
CA ASP A 358 9.08 -22.54 -5.18
C ASP A 358 9.90 -21.48 -4.41
N LYS A 359 9.32 -20.84 -3.37
CA LYS A 359 9.96 -19.74 -2.61
C LYS A 359 10.67 -20.18 -1.34
N ILE A 360 10.33 -21.35 -0.79
CA ILE A 360 10.92 -21.84 0.48
C ILE A 360 12.43 -22.08 0.32
N ASP A 361 12.88 -22.52 -0.86
CA ASP A 361 14.30 -22.74 -1.17
C ASP A 361 15.12 -21.45 -1.36
N GLU A 362 14.49 -20.31 -1.65
CA GLU A 362 15.18 -19.00 -1.78
C GLU A 362 15.29 -18.24 -0.44
N LEU A 363 14.46 -18.59 0.54
CA LEU A 363 14.33 -17.88 1.82
C LEU A 363 14.93 -18.65 3.02
N ALA A 364 15.32 -19.91 2.83
CA ALA A 364 16.15 -20.64 3.77
C ALA A 364 17.60 -20.15 3.65
N GLY A 365 17.99 -19.20 4.52
CA GLY A 365 19.40 -18.98 4.81
C GLY A 365 20.02 -20.26 5.42
N PRO A 366 21.35 -20.42 5.41
CA PRO A 366 21.99 -21.66 5.83
C PRO A 366 21.89 -21.81 7.35
N GLU A 367 20.79 -22.38 7.85
CA GLU A 367 20.80 -23.01 9.15
C GLU A 367 21.65 -24.27 9.02
N LYS A 368 22.85 -24.19 9.59
CA LYS A 368 23.78 -25.31 9.71
C LYS A 368 23.10 -26.43 10.50
N LEU A 369 22.70 -27.49 9.80
CA LEU A 369 22.68 -28.82 10.40
C LEU A 369 24.14 -29.31 10.50
N PRO A 370 24.51 -30.04 11.58
CA PRO A 370 25.90 -30.40 11.82
C PRO A 370 26.40 -31.31 10.70
N ALA A 371 27.47 -30.87 10.04
CA ALA A 371 28.16 -31.62 9.00
C ALA A 371 28.78 -32.88 9.62
N ALA A 372 28.24 -34.04 9.26
CA ALA A 372 28.99 -35.28 9.30
C ALA A 372 30.12 -35.18 8.27
N GLU A 373 31.30 -35.63 8.70
CA GLU A 373 32.59 -35.59 8.01
C GLU A 373 32.51 -35.99 6.54
N LEU A 374 33.17 -35.21 5.66
CA LEU A 374 33.81 -35.65 4.43
C LEU A 374 34.61 -34.50 3.79
N GLY A 375 35.94 -34.61 3.88
CA GLY A 375 36.90 -34.25 2.83
C GLY A 375 37.14 -32.77 2.50
N ASP A 376 38.31 -32.28 2.93
CA ASP A 376 38.96 -31.06 2.45
C ASP A 376 39.23 -31.08 0.93
N VAL A 377 38.72 -30.09 0.19
CA VAL A 377 39.26 -29.70 -1.12
C VAL A 377 39.22 -28.17 -1.24
N PRO A 378 40.36 -27.49 -1.51
CA PRO A 378 40.39 -26.04 -1.61
C PRO A 378 39.84 -25.55 -2.97
N PRO A 379 39.11 -24.42 -3.03
CA PRO A 379 38.64 -23.86 -4.29
C PRO A 379 39.74 -23.04 -5.01
N PRO A 380 39.69 -22.96 -6.36
CA PRO A 380 40.69 -22.23 -7.15
C PRO A 380 40.52 -20.70 -7.06
N PRO A 381 41.59 -19.91 -7.30
CA PRO A 381 41.58 -18.46 -7.11
C PRO A 381 41.00 -17.76 -8.35
N GLY A 382 40.14 -16.74 -8.16
CA GLY A 382 39.84 -15.80 -9.25
C GLY A 382 38.49 -15.10 -9.32
N THR A 383 37.65 -15.06 -8.28
CA THR A 383 36.32 -14.41 -8.42
C THR A 383 35.94 -13.52 -7.24
N ARG A 384 36.83 -12.60 -6.85
CA ARG A 384 36.58 -11.65 -5.74
C ARG A 384 36.45 -10.16 -6.13
N VAL A 385 36.28 -9.81 -7.41
CA VAL A 385 36.28 -8.38 -7.80
C VAL A 385 35.06 -7.88 -8.58
N ALA A 386 34.04 -8.69 -8.82
CA ALA A 386 32.83 -8.26 -9.55
C ALA A 386 31.60 -7.97 -8.64
N SER A 387 31.61 -8.41 -7.39
CA SER A 387 30.45 -8.29 -6.47
C SER A 387 30.48 -7.06 -5.56
N GLU A 388 31.61 -6.36 -5.44
CA GLU A 388 31.76 -5.19 -4.56
C GLU A 388 31.15 -3.91 -5.18
N VAL A 389 31.21 -3.73 -6.50
CA VAL A 389 30.83 -2.46 -7.17
C VAL A 389 29.32 -2.29 -7.35
N LYS A 390 28.53 -3.38 -7.26
CA LYS A 390 27.07 -3.34 -7.45
C LYS A 390 26.28 -3.03 -6.17
N ARG A 391 26.94 -2.96 -5.01
CA ARG A 391 26.29 -2.70 -3.71
C ARG A 391 26.26 -1.23 -3.29
N GLN A 392 26.86 -0.33 -4.06
CA GLN A 392 27.09 1.07 -3.63
C GLN A 392 26.23 2.14 -4.32
N ILE A 393 25.26 1.79 -5.17
CA ILE A 393 24.31 2.76 -5.72
C ILE A 393 22.88 2.25 -5.52
N GLY A 394 22.18 2.90 -4.58
CA GLY A 394 20.77 2.67 -4.29
C GLY A 394 19.92 2.94 -5.52
N GLY A 395 19.29 1.89 -6.05
CA GLY A 395 18.44 1.93 -7.22
C GLY A 395 17.05 1.41 -6.89
N ILE A 396 16.13 2.36 -6.75
CA ILE A 396 14.69 2.17 -6.86
C ILE A 396 14.44 1.58 -8.26
N ASN A 397 14.16 0.29 -8.35
CA ASN A 397 13.57 -0.33 -9.53
C ASN A 397 12.72 -1.51 -9.09
N GLY A 398 11.49 -1.55 -9.59
CA GLY A 398 10.59 -2.69 -9.47
C GLY A 398 11.19 -3.98 -10.06
N PRO A 399 10.47 -5.11 -10.00
CA PRO A 399 11.02 -6.41 -10.36
C PRO A 399 11.33 -6.47 -11.86
N SER A 400 12.58 -6.17 -12.22
CA SER A 400 13.12 -6.55 -13.51
C SER A 400 13.25 -8.08 -13.53
N PRO A 401 12.89 -8.76 -14.64
CA PRO A 401 12.99 -10.20 -14.75
C PRO A 401 14.48 -10.59 -14.76
N ASN A 402 15.02 -10.89 -13.59
CA ASN A 402 16.39 -11.37 -13.49
C ASN A 402 16.49 -12.70 -14.25
N LYS A 403 17.44 -12.73 -15.20
CA LYS A 403 17.86 -13.90 -15.96
C LYS A 403 18.00 -15.09 -15.02
N ARG A 404 17.16 -16.11 -15.23
CA ARG A 404 17.30 -17.45 -14.62
C ARG A 404 18.75 -17.88 -14.74
N SER A 405 19.45 -17.98 -13.61
CA SER A 405 20.67 -18.76 -13.53
C SER A 405 20.31 -20.19 -13.94
N LYS A 406 20.88 -20.67 -15.05
CA LYS A 406 20.81 -22.08 -15.46
C LYS A 406 21.39 -22.93 -14.32
N LYS A 407 20.54 -23.48 -13.45
CA LYS A 407 20.91 -24.66 -12.66
C LYS A 407 20.83 -25.88 -13.57
N VAL A 408 21.84 -26.73 -13.43
CA VAL A 408 22.01 -28.01 -14.10
C VAL A 408 20.72 -28.81 -13.99
N LYS A 409 20.22 -29.22 -15.15
CA LYS A 409 18.93 -29.89 -15.33
C LYS A 409 19.14 -31.38 -15.10
N GLU A 410 19.21 -31.79 -13.84
CA GLU A 410 19.09 -33.20 -13.45
C GLU A 410 17.66 -33.43 -12.91
N GLY A 411 16.88 -34.27 -13.61
CA GLY A 411 15.57 -34.75 -13.13
C GLY A 411 14.32 -34.08 -13.73
N GLY A 412 14.17 -34.09 -15.06
CA GLY A 412 12.91 -33.73 -15.73
C GLY A 412 11.76 -34.70 -15.40
N ASN A 413 10.55 -34.14 -15.23
CA ASN A 413 9.24 -34.79 -15.03
C ASN A 413 9.05 -35.71 -13.80
N MET A 414 10.07 -36.43 -13.35
CA MET A 414 10.00 -37.30 -12.16
C MET A 414 9.78 -36.47 -10.89
N GLN A 415 10.47 -35.33 -10.74
CA GLN A 415 10.29 -34.41 -9.61
C GLN A 415 8.86 -33.86 -9.51
N ILE A 416 8.18 -33.61 -10.63
CA ILE A 416 6.80 -33.11 -10.64
C ILE A 416 5.84 -34.21 -10.14
N TYR A 417 6.06 -35.45 -10.59
CA TYR A 417 5.24 -36.59 -10.19
C TYR A 417 5.45 -36.97 -8.72
N ASP A 418 6.70 -36.90 -8.25
CA ASP A 418 7.06 -37.07 -6.85
C ASP A 418 6.52 -35.93 -5.99
N ASN A 419 6.51 -34.69 -6.49
CA ASN A 419 5.90 -33.54 -5.79
C ASN A 419 4.37 -33.64 -5.72
N TYR A 420 3.71 -34.22 -6.73
CA TYR A 420 2.26 -34.46 -6.70
C TYR A 420 1.87 -35.57 -5.71
N ARG A 421 2.74 -36.55 -5.45
CA ARG A 421 2.55 -37.60 -4.44
C ARG A 421 2.83 -37.13 -3.00
N LYS A 422 3.44 -35.95 -2.82
CA LYS A 422 3.82 -35.38 -1.53
C LYS A 422 2.74 -34.39 -1.08
N MET A 423 1.94 -34.76 -0.08
CA MET A 423 1.00 -33.85 0.59
C MET A 423 1.70 -33.22 1.81
N ASN A 424 1.95 -31.92 1.78
CA ASN A 424 2.54 -31.11 2.86
C ASN A 424 1.63 -29.92 3.16
N PRO A 425 1.72 -29.29 4.35
CA PRO A 425 0.96 -28.08 4.60
C PRO A 425 1.39 -26.99 3.61
N PRO A 426 0.50 -26.04 3.28
CA PRO A 426 0.86 -24.89 2.46
C PRO A 426 2.02 -24.10 3.11
N GLY A 427 2.70 -23.29 2.30
CA GLY A 427 3.76 -22.42 2.80
C GLY A 427 3.25 -21.39 3.80
N PRO A 428 4.17 -20.72 4.52
CA PRO A 428 3.79 -19.59 5.36
C PRO A 428 3.25 -18.47 4.48
N THR A 429 2.08 -17.96 4.85
CA THR A 429 1.43 -16.81 4.23
C THR A 429 1.79 -15.52 4.95
N TRP A 430 2.32 -15.62 6.18
CA TRP A 430 2.78 -14.48 6.96
C TRP A 430 4.21 -14.10 6.56
N ASP A 431 4.40 -12.81 6.28
CA ASP A 431 5.73 -12.25 6.04
C ASP A 431 6.64 -12.33 7.29
N ARG A 432 7.70 -13.14 7.20
CA ARG A 432 8.70 -13.33 8.27
C ARG A 432 9.49 -12.06 8.62
N LYS A 433 9.52 -11.08 7.73
CA LYS A 433 10.17 -9.78 7.94
C LYS A 433 9.15 -8.70 8.31
N ALA A 434 7.89 -9.04 8.53
CA ALA A 434 6.90 -8.13 9.08
C ALA A 434 6.65 -8.47 10.55
N LYS A 435 6.82 -7.48 11.42
CA LYS A 435 6.32 -7.53 12.80
C LYS A 435 4.89 -6.99 12.77
N TYR A 436 3.92 -7.90 12.81
CA TYR A 436 2.52 -7.52 12.80
C TYR A 436 2.14 -6.77 14.07
N MET A 437 1.60 -5.57 13.91
CA MET A 437 1.23 -4.67 15.01
C MET A 437 -0.02 -3.87 14.65
N SER A 438 -0.94 -3.73 15.61
CA SER A 438 -2.15 -2.91 15.51
C SER A 438 -1.87 -1.43 15.84
N ILE A 439 -0.91 -0.83 15.13
CA ILE A 439 -0.42 0.54 15.39
C ILE A 439 -1.58 1.55 15.34
N GLY A 440 -1.76 2.33 16.40
CA GLY A 440 -2.78 3.37 16.50
C GLY A 440 -4.19 2.88 16.88
N LYS A 441 -4.37 1.56 17.06
CA LYS A 441 -5.62 0.99 17.58
C LYS A 441 -5.86 1.48 19.02
N VAL A 442 -7.11 1.77 19.35
CA VAL A 442 -7.51 2.09 20.73
C VAL A 442 -7.76 0.77 21.47
N GLU A 443 -7.14 0.59 22.63
CA GLU A 443 -7.34 -0.64 23.42
C GLU A 443 -8.72 -0.62 24.13
N GLY A 444 -9.33 -1.80 24.28
CA GLY A 444 -10.55 -1.98 25.07
C GLY A 444 -11.87 -1.57 24.40
N VAL A 445 -11.85 -1.03 23.17
CA VAL A 445 -13.09 -0.59 22.48
C VAL A 445 -13.78 -1.69 21.68
N GLY A 446 -13.17 -2.86 21.50
CA GLY A 446 -13.77 -4.01 20.80
C GLY A 446 -13.80 -3.90 19.27
N TYR A 447 -13.15 -2.90 18.70
CA TYR A 447 -13.01 -2.69 17.26
C TYR A 447 -11.63 -2.11 16.90
N ASP A 448 -11.29 -2.14 15.61
CA ASP A 448 -10.12 -1.48 15.05
C ASP A 448 -10.56 -0.48 13.97
N ASP A 449 -10.10 0.77 14.05
CA ASP A 449 -10.30 1.78 13.01
C ASP A 449 -9.14 1.67 12.02
N VAL A 450 -9.42 1.14 10.84
CA VAL A 450 -8.45 0.86 9.78
C VAL A 450 -8.61 1.85 8.64
N PHE A 451 -7.48 2.32 8.10
CA PHE A 451 -7.47 3.27 7.00
C PHE A 451 -7.03 2.63 5.69
N LEU A 452 -7.72 3.03 4.62
CA LEU A 452 -7.40 2.71 3.23
C LEU A 452 -7.31 4.03 2.44
N VAL A 453 -6.19 4.26 1.77
CA VAL A 453 -6.10 5.31 0.75
C VAL A 453 -6.34 4.65 -0.61
N SER A 454 -7.46 4.95 -1.25
CA SER A 454 -7.81 4.38 -2.56
C SER A 454 -7.48 5.35 -3.68
N ALA A 455 -7.12 4.82 -4.85
CA ALA A 455 -6.92 5.60 -6.05
C ALA A 455 -7.71 5.06 -7.23
N LEU A 456 -8.36 5.96 -7.95
CA LEU A 456 -9.06 5.72 -9.21
C LEU A 456 -8.66 6.79 -10.22
N ASN A 457 -8.22 6.37 -11.41
CA ASN A 457 -7.70 7.29 -12.40
C ASN A 457 -6.61 8.18 -11.76
N HIS A 458 -6.66 9.50 -11.95
CA HIS A 458 -5.79 10.49 -11.30
C HIS A 458 -6.38 11.03 -9.98
N HIS A 459 -7.37 10.34 -9.39
CA HIS A 459 -7.99 10.76 -8.14
C HIS A 459 -7.63 9.85 -6.99
N ILE A 460 -7.63 10.40 -5.78
CA ILE A 460 -7.38 9.69 -4.53
C ILE A 460 -8.56 9.94 -3.58
N CYS A 461 -8.91 8.96 -2.76
CA CYS A 461 -9.81 9.14 -1.61
C CYS A 461 -9.23 8.43 -0.39
N VAL A 462 -9.64 8.88 0.80
CA VAL A 462 -9.30 8.22 2.07
C VAL A 462 -10.57 7.57 2.61
N VAL A 463 -10.43 6.34 3.11
CA VAL A 463 -11.49 5.56 3.73
C VAL A 463 -11.06 5.19 5.14
N ARG A 464 -11.90 5.48 6.14
CA ARG A 464 -11.81 4.86 7.47
C ARG A 464 -12.87 3.76 7.54
N ALA A 465 -12.48 2.57 7.98
CA ALA A 465 -13.40 1.48 8.28
C ALA A 465 -13.27 1.07 9.74
N ARG A 466 -14.39 1.03 10.47
CA ARG A 466 -14.46 0.47 11.82
C ARG A 466 -14.77 -1.01 11.73
N ILE A 467 -13.82 -1.85 12.11
CA ILE A 467 -13.91 -3.31 12.02
C ILE A 467 -14.08 -3.91 13.42
N PRO A 468 -15.24 -4.51 13.76
CA PRO A 468 -15.42 -5.20 15.02
C PRO A 468 -14.46 -6.37 15.17
N GLU A 469 -13.92 -6.58 16.38
CA GLU A 469 -13.05 -7.72 16.67
C GLU A 469 -13.81 -9.05 16.56
N SER A 470 -15.08 -9.08 16.95
CA SER A 470 -15.95 -10.26 16.82
C SER A 470 -16.15 -10.70 15.37
N LEU A 471 -16.16 -9.77 14.41
CA LEU A 471 -16.18 -10.12 12.98
C LEU A 471 -14.87 -10.82 12.57
N LEU A 472 -13.71 -10.35 13.05
CA LEU A 472 -12.43 -11.00 12.76
C LEU A 472 -12.33 -12.40 13.40
N GLU A 473 -12.89 -12.58 14.60
CA GLU A 473 -13.00 -13.91 15.24
C GLU A 473 -13.82 -14.87 14.36
N VAL A 474 -14.96 -14.41 13.82
CA VAL A 474 -15.82 -15.21 12.94
C VAL A 474 -15.09 -15.61 11.66
N LEU A 475 -14.37 -14.69 11.03
CA LEU A 475 -13.58 -14.98 9.83
C LEU A 475 -12.41 -15.95 10.10
N ASP A 476 -11.93 -16.03 11.35
CA ASP A 476 -10.89 -16.96 11.80
C ASP A 476 -11.45 -18.29 12.33
N GLY A 477 -12.74 -18.58 12.09
CA GLY A 477 -13.38 -19.85 12.45
C GLY A 477 -13.87 -19.91 13.90
N GLY A 478 -13.96 -18.77 14.58
CA GLY A 478 -14.57 -18.63 15.90
C GLY A 478 -16.08 -18.88 15.92
N GLU A 479 -16.69 -18.69 17.09
CA GLU A 479 -18.14 -18.76 17.19
C GLU A 479 -18.81 -17.59 16.47
N GLU A 480 -19.94 -17.86 15.83
CA GLU A 480 -20.79 -16.82 15.23
C GLU A 480 -21.50 -16.03 16.32
N LYS A 481 -20.74 -15.13 16.93
CA LYS A 481 -21.25 -14.08 17.81
C LYS A 481 -21.83 -12.97 16.96
N GLU A 482 -22.80 -12.25 17.49
CA GLU A 482 -23.26 -11.02 16.86
C GLU A 482 -22.13 -9.97 16.88
N TRP A 483 -21.87 -9.33 15.73
CA TRP A 483 -20.97 -8.18 15.63
C TRP A 483 -21.74 -6.91 15.28
N GLU A 484 -21.16 -5.78 15.66
CA GLU A 484 -21.65 -4.46 15.31
C GLU A 484 -21.50 -4.17 13.82
N ARG A 485 -22.18 -3.13 13.34
CA ARG A 485 -22.11 -2.71 11.94
C ARG A 485 -20.68 -2.29 11.55
N VAL A 486 -20.23 -2.70 10.36
CA VAL A 486 -18.97 -2.25 9.77
C VAL A 486 -19.21 -0.91 9.07
N SER A 487 -18.85 0.18 9.75
CA SER A 487 -19.05 1.54 9.23
C SER A 487 -17.82 2.00 8.45
N MET A 488 -18.02 2.45 7.21
CA MET A 488 -16.97 2.91 6.29
C MET A 488 -17.22 4.35 5.88
N TRP A 489 -16.40 5.28 6.37
CA TRP A 489 -16.44 6.69 5.96
C TRP A 489 -15.47 6.89 4.81
N ARG A 490 -15.97 7.42 3.69
CA ARG A 490 -15.16 7.73 2.50
C ARG A 490 -15.16 9.23 2.29
N SER A 491 -13.99 9.83 2.10
CA SER A 491 -13.88 11.23 1.67
C SER A 491 -14.47 11.42 0.26
N LYS A 492 -14.58 12.67 -0.19
CA LYS A 492 -14.69 12.93 -1.64
C LYS A 492 -13.47 12.37 -2.38
N TRP A 493 -13.60 12.22 -3.69
CA TRP A 493 -12.46 11.94 -4.58
C TRP A 493 -11.73 13.25 -4.87
N PHE A 494 -10.45 13.32 -4.50
CA PHE A 494 -9.57 14.46 -4.74
C PHE A 494 -8.84 14.29 -6.06
N ASP A 495 -8.93 15.28 -6.94
CA ASP A 495 -8.25 15.34 -8.22
C ASP A 495 -6.78 15.74 -8.05
N MET A 496 -5.87 14.83 -8.40
CA MET A 496 -4.44 15.07 -8.26
C MET A 496 -3.87 16.03 -9.30
N TYR A 497 -4.63 16.56 -10.25
CA TYR A 497 -4.22 17.70 -11.07
C TYR A 497 -4.51 19.05 -10.42
N LEU A 498 -5.47 19.13 -9.50
CA LEU A 498 -5.88 20.37 -8.85
C LEU A 498 -5.05 20.63 -7.59
N GLY A 499 -4.23 21.69 -7.60
CA GLY A 499 -3.35 22.03 -6.49
C GLY A 499 -4.06 22.16 -5.13
N LYS A 500 -5.28 22.75 -5.12
CA LYS A 500 -6.09 22.87 -3.90
C LYS A 500 -6.52 21.50 -3.37
N GLU A 501 -6.99 20.61 -4.23
CA GLU A 501 -7.46 19.28 -3.80
C GLU A 501 -6.29 18.36 -3.38
N ARG A 502 -5.08 18.57 -3.91
CA ARG A 502 -3.87 17.91 -3.38
C ARG A 502 -3.60 18.29 -1.93
N VAL A 503 -3.74 19.57 -1.60
CA VAL A 503 -3.51 20.08 -0.25
C VAL A 503 -4.59 19.56 0.71
N GLU A 504 -5.86 19.58 0.30
CA GLU A 504 -6.96 18.98 1.10
C GLU A 504 -6.75 17.48 1.34
N ALA A 505 -6.33 16.73 0.30
CA ALA A 505 -5.99 15.32 0.45
C ALA A 505 -4.78 15.11 1.38
N MET A 506 -3.77 15.98 1.29
CA MET A 506 -2.58 15.94 2.14
C MET A 506 -2.95 16.21 3.60
N GLU A 507 -3.81 17.18 3.89
CA GLU A 507 -4.32 17.48 5.24
C GLU A 507 -4.96 16.25 5.88
N LEU A 508 -5.79 15.55 5.11
CA LEU A 508 -6.46 14.35 5.57
C LEU A 508 -5.49 13.19 5.81
N VAL A 509 -4.52 12.98 4.92
CA VAL A 509 -3.44 11.99 5.11
C VAL A 509 -2.55 12.35 6.31
N TRP A 510 -2.29 13.64 6.53
CA TRP A 510 -1.56 14.14 7.69
C TRP A 510 -2.29 13.82 8.99
N GLY A 511 -3.59 14.12 9.06
CA GLY A 511 -4.44 13.78 10.21
C GLY A 511 -4.54 12.29 10.46
N MET A 512 -4.66 11.48 9.41
CA MET A 512 -4.61 10.01 9.48
C MET A 512 -3.29 9.53 10.10
N MET A 513 -2.15 10.03 9.60
CA MET A 513 -0.84 9.63 10.12
C MET A 513 -0.62 10.13 11.56
N ALA A 514 -1.03 11.35 11.87
CA ALA A 514 -0.96 11.91 13.22
C ALA A 514 -1.79 11.10 14.22
N TRP A 515 -3.02 10.72 13.85
CA TRP A 515 -3.85 9.83 14.66
C TRP A 515 -3.19 8.47 14.85
N LEU A 516 -2.82 7.77 13.78
CA LEU A 516 -2.29 6.40 13.88
C LEU A 516 -0.93 6.33 14.60
N MET A 517 -0.10 7.37 14.45
CA MET A 517 1.24 7.41 15.02
C MET A 517 1.31 8.11 16.38
N ARG A 518 0.19 8.61 16.91
CA ARG A 518 0.12 9.27 18.22
C ARG A 518 0.74 8.41 19.31
N LYS A 519 1.41 9.05 20.28
CA LYS A 519 1.81 8.38 21.52
C LYS A 519 0.56 7.87 22.24
N ILE A 520 0.59 6.61 22.65
CA ILE A 520 -0.48 5.98 23.44
C ILE A 520 0.00 5.99 24.90
N GLU A 521 -0.73 6.67 25.77
CA GLU A 521 -0.45 6.66 27.21
C GLU A 521 -0.79 5.27 27.78
N GLY A 522 0.13 4.66 28.53
CA GLY A 522 -0.06 3.33 29.15
C GLY A 522 0.76 2.18 28.56
N LEU A 523 1.32 2.33 27.35
CA LEU A 523 2.36 1.42 26.87
C LEU A 523 3.68 1.77 27.58
N LYS A 524 3.95 1.11 28.72
CA LYS A 524 5.32 1.02 29.24
C LYS A 524 6.19 0.54 28.08
N GLY A 525 7.24 1.30 27.75
CA GLY A 525 8.28 0.80 26.86
C GLY A 525 8.82 -0.53 27.39
N PRO A 526 9.47 -1.35 26.55
CA PRO A 526 10.25 -2.46 27.09
C PRO A 526 11.17 -1.85 28.16
N VAL A 527 11.08 -2.42 29.36
CA VAL A 527 11.86 -2.10 30.55
C VAL A 527 13.27 -1.76 30.09
N GLU A 528 13.69 -0.51 30.29
CA GLU A 528 15.11 -0.22 30.35
C GLU A 528 15.63 -1.13 31.45
N ASP A 529 16.48 -2.10 31.09
CA ASP A 529 17.16 -2.94 32.06
C ASP A 529 17.79 -1.97 33.07
N GLU A 530 17.19 -1.88 34.26
CA GLU A 530 17.81 -1.22 35.38
C GLU A 530 19.12 -1.96 35.57
N ASP A 531 20.21 -1.21 35.40
CA ASP A 531 21.56 -1.58 35.74
C ASP A 531 21.57 -1.86 37.25
N ASP A 532 21.16 -3.07 37.62
CA ASP A 532 21.30 -3.61 38.96
C ASP A 532 22.81 -3.70 39.21
N GLY A 533 23.34 -2.63 39.81
CA GLY A 533 24.67 -2.58 40.39
C GLY A 533 24.80 -3.67 41.45
N ASP A 534 25.25 -4.85 41.02
CA ASP A 534 25.69 -5.91 41.90
C ASP A 534 27.06 -5.53 42.47
N ASP A 535 27.02 -4.88 43.64
CA ASP A 535 28.17 -4.66 44.51
C ASP A 535 28.76 -6.02 44.89
N GLY A 536 29.86 -6.38 44.20
CA GLY A 536 30.65 -7.56 44.45
C GLY A 536 31.13 -7.64 45.90
N LYS A 537 30.48 -8.49 46.70
CA LYS A 537 31.07 -9.05 47.91
C LYS A 537 31.82 -10.33 47.57
N ALA A 538 33.13 -10.19 47.47
CA ALA A 538 34.06 -11.30 47.45
C ALA A 538 34.06 -12.03 48.80
N GLU A 539 33.42 -13.21 48.86
CA GLU A 539 33.66 -14.18 49.92
C GLU A 539 34.90 -15.01 49.58
N LYS A 540 35.94 -14.85 50.42
CA LYS A 540 37.13 -15.70 50.47
C LYS A 540 36.69 -17.13 50.83
N MET A 541 36.92 -18.09 49.94
CA MET A 541 37.04 -19.49 50.34
C MET A 541 38.45 -19.73 50.88
N ASP A 542 38.52 -20.02 52.18
CA ASP A 542 39.70 -20.51 52.86
C ASP A 542 39.98 -21.96 52.42
N LEU A 543 41.26 -22.23 52.15
CA LEU A 543 41.80 -23.56 51.93
C LEU A 543 42.11 -24.19 53.28
N SER A 544 41.39 -25.27 53.62
CA SER A 544 41.85 -26.31 54.55
C SER A 544 41.15 -27.63 54.24
#